data_AF-A0A0D9YKZ9-F1
#
_entry.id   AF-A0A0D9YKZ9-F1
#
_cell.length_a   1.000
_cell.length_b   1.000
_cell.length_c   1.000
_cell.angle_alpha   90.00
_cell.angle_beta   90.00
_cell.angle_gamma   90.00
#
_symmetry.space_group_name_H-M   'P 1'
#
loop_
_entity.id
_entity.type
_entity.pdbx_description
1 polymer ?
#
loop_
_entity_poly.entity_id
_entity_poly.type
_entity_poly.pdbx_seq_one_letter_code
_entity_poly.pdbx_strand_id
1 'polypeptide(L)'
;MLPRSRTLPPRIHDGVVVVERDVRRYQQLPQQVEMEMTTTKRQQDHQVETMTTKKIDEEDEEVDDDGRAKRRGTVWTAASHIITAVIGSGVLSLAWAIAQLGWVMGPTVMLLFAAVIYFTSNLLADCYRTGDPATGRRNYTYMDAVKANLGGAKVKVCGCIQYLNLLGVAIGYTIAASISMMAIQRSNCFHARGEQDPCHASSNVYMIMFGIVQVFFSQIPDFDQVWWLSILAAVMSFTYSAVGLALGAAQVAQNRTFAGSAMGVAVGFVTKTGDVVTPAQKVWRNLQALGDIAFAYSYSIILIEIQDTLRSPPAEARTMRKATGISVVVTSVFYLLCGCMGYAAFGDDAPGNLLTGFGFYKPYWLLDVANMAIVVHLVGAYQVYCQPLFAFVERRAERRWPNGLPGGDCDLGWIKVSVFRLAWRTCFVAVTTVVAMLLPFFNDVVGILGALGFWPLTVYFPVEMYITHRRIRRWTTTWVGLQALSLACLLVSLAAAVGSIAGVLLDLKSYRPFRSTY
;
A
#
# COMPACT_ATOMS: atom_id res chain seq x y z
N MET A 1 -31.06 56.27 59.92
CA MET A 1 -31.34 55.79 61.28
C MET A 1 -30.03 55.37 61.93
N LEU A 2 -29.56 56.12 62.93
CA LEU A 2 -28.45 55.77 63.82
C LEU A 2 -29.04 55.29 65.16
N PRO A 3 -28.37 54.39 65.89
CA PRO A 3 -28.36 54.44 67.35
C PRO A 3 -26.91 54.49 67.87
N ARG A 4 -26.49 55.64 68.39
CA ARG A 4 -26.44 56.01 69.83
C ARG A 4 -25.53 55.14 70.71
N SER A 5 -24.36 55.74 70.95
CA SER A 5 -23.40 55.53 72.04
C SER A 5 -24.04 55.62 73.44
N ARG A 6 -23.47 54.86 74.39
CA ARG A 6 -23.51 55.12 75.84
C ARG A 6 -22.07 55.18 76.36
N THR A 7 -21.72 56.34 76.90
CA THR A 7 -20.49 56.73 77.63
C THR A 7 -20.85 56.85 79.13
N LEU A 8 -20.16 56.26 80.11
CA LEU A 8 -18.96 56.72 80.88
C LEU A 8 -19.02 56.03 82.29
N PRO A 9 -18.06 56.20 83.23
CA PRO A 9 -16.61 56.47 83.17
C PRO A 9 -15.80 55.43 84.00
N PRO A 10 -14.46 55.55 84.17
CA PRO A 10 -14.03 55.96 85.52
C PRO A 10 -12.76 56.83 85.59
N ARG A 11 -12.61 57.37 86.79
CA ARG A 11 -11.60 58.28 87.34
C ARG A 11 -10.16 57.77 87.21
N ILE A 12 -9.26 58.76 87.11
CA ILE A 12 -7.82 58.66 87.33
C ILE A 12 -7.54 58.32 88.80
N HIS A 13 -6.67 57.34 89.03
CA HIS A 13 -5.81 57.25 90.21
C HIS A 13 -4.42 56.77 89.77
N ASP A 14 -3.42 57.34 90.42
CA ASP A 14 -1.98 57.18 90.19
C ASP A 14 -1.49 55.73 90.14
N GLY A 15 -0.50 55.47 89.29
CA GLY A 15 0.26 54.21 89.32
C GLY A 15 1.06 53.95 88.06
N VAL A 16 2.37 54.01 88.18
CA VAL A 16 3.40 53.71 87.16
C VAL A 16 3.13 52.38 86.45
N VAL A 17 3.07 52.38 85.10
CA VAL A 17 3.10 51.15 84.29
C VAL A 17 4.50 51.01 83.68
N VAL A 18 5.20 49.96 84.11
CA VAL A 18 6.44 49.47 83.49
C VAL A 18 6.09 48.85 82.14
N VAL A 19 6.67 49.37 81.05
CA VAL A 19 6.56 48.78 79.71
C VAL A 19 7.64 47.73 79.56
N GLU A 20 7.30 46.46 79.79
CA GLU A 20 8.16 45.33 79.45
C GLU A 20 8.02 45.05 77.95
N ARG A 21 9.01 45.50 77.16
CA ARG A 21 9.10 45.20 75.72
C ARG A 21 9.57 43.77 75.55
N ASP A 22 8.69 42.94 75.01
CA ASP A 22 8.97 41.54 74.68
C ASP A 22 9.83 41.45 73.40
N VAL A 23 11.15 41.61 73.55
CA VAL A 23 12.14 41.67 72.43
C VAL A 23 12.31 40.32 71.71
N ARG A 24 11.87 39.20 72.31
CA ARG A 24 12.03 37.87 71.69
C ARG A 24 11.15 37.63 70.47
N ARG A 25 10.00 38.30 70.35
CA ARG A 25 9.04 38.05 69.26
C ARG A 25 9.47 38.68 67.93
N TYR A 26 10.22 39.78 67.97
CA TYR A 26 10.68 40.49 66.76
C TYR A 26 11.95 39.91 66.13
N GLN A 27 12.75 39.14 66.86
CA GLN A 27 13.95 38.48 66.29
C GLN A 27 13.65 37.14 65.60
N GLN A 28 12.51 36.50 65.89
CA GLN A 28 12.12 35.22 65.28
C GLN A 28 11.33 35.36 63.97
N LEU A 29 10.64 36.50 63.79
CA LEU A 29 9.88 36.82 62.58
C LEU A 29 10.72 36.80 61.28
N PRO A 30 11.92 37.42 61.21
CA PRO A 30 12.74 37.39 60.00
C PRO A 30 13.23 35.98 59.64
N GLN A 31 13.62 35.18 60.64
CA GLN A 31 14.09 33.80 60.43
C GLN A 31 12.96 32.87 59.98
N GLN A 32 11.74 33.04 60.50
CA GLN A 32 10.59 32.27 60.05
C GLN A 32 10.20 32.63 58.61
N VAL A 33 10.21 33.93 58.26
CA VAL A 33 9.91 34.39 56.89
C VAL A 33 10.97 33.92 55.90
N GLU A 34 12.26 33.94 56.28
CA GLU A 34 13.35 33.44 55.42
C GLU A 34 13.25 31.92 55.24
N MET A 35 12.93 31.17 56.30
CA MET A 35 12.71 29.72 56.23
C MET A 35 11.48 29.36 55.39
N GLU A 36 10.38 30.10 55.51
CA GLU A 36 9.18 29.95 54.67
C GLU A 36 9.47 30.29 53.21
N MET A 37 10.19 31.38 52.92
CA MET A 37 10.62 31.72 51.55
C MET A 37 11.51 30.65 50.94
N THR A 38 12.47 30.12 51.72
CA THR A 38 13.39 29.07 51.24
C THR A 38 12.64 27.76 50.98
N THR A 39 11.65 27.44 51.81
CA THR A 39 10.78 26.26 51.65
C THR A 39 9.87 26.41 50.43
N THR A 40 9.30 27.60 50.23
CA THR A 40 8.45 27.92 49.07
C THR A 40 9.26 27.88 47.78
N LYS A 41 10.48 28.41 47.79
CA LYS A 41 11.39 28.38 46.64
C LYS A 41 11.82 26.95 46.30
N ARG A 42 12.15 26.12 47.30
CA ARG A 42 12.40 24.68 47.10
C ARG A 42 11.19 23.93 46.55
N GLN A 43 9.98 24.25 47.00
CA GLN A 43 8.75 23.66 46.46
C GLN A 43 8.50 24.07 45.00
N GLN A 44 8.76 25.34 44.65
CA GLN A 44 8.71 25.79 43.27
C GLN A 44 9.76 25.13 42.40
N ASP A 45 11.01 25.08 42.85
CA ASP A 45 12.10 24.44 42.11
C ASP A 45 11.79 22.94 41.91
N HIS A 46 11.29 22.26 42.94
CA HIS A 46 10.89 20.86 42.83
C HIS A 46 9.67 20.65 41.92
N GLN A 47 8.68 21.55 41.93
CA GLN A 47 7.54 21.49 41.00
C GLN A 47 7.98 21.74 39.55
N VAL A 48 8.88 22.68 39.32
CA VAL A 48 9.45 22.97 37.99
C VAL A 48 10.26 21.77 37.51
N GLU A 49 11.10 21.20 38.36
CA GLU A 49 11.88 20.00 38.04
C GLU A 49 10.94 18.84 37.72
N THR A 50 9.94 18.55 38.57
CA THR A 50 8.93 17.49 38.33
C THR A 50 8.12 17.71 37.05
N MET A 51 7.72 18.95 36.76
CA MET A 51 7.04 19.28 35.49
C MET A 51 7.97 19.07 34.29
N THR A 52 9.26 19.40 34.42
CA THR A 52 10.24 19.25 33.35
C THR A 52 10.53 17.77 33.11
N THR A 53 10.73 16.96 34.16
CA THR A 53 10.90 15.51 34.04
C THR A 53 9.67 14.86 33.43
N LYS A 54 8.47 15.24 33.88
CA LYS A 54 7.23 14.71 33.33
C LYS A 54 7.02 15.09 31.86
N LYS A 55 7.44 16.29 31.45
CA LYS A 55 7.39 16.72 30.05
C LYS A 55 8.40 15.97 29.18
N ILE A 56 9.60 15.69 29.72
CA ILE A 56 10.62 14.88 29.05
C ILE A 56 10.15 13.42 28.94
N ASP A 57 9.54 12.86 29.98
CA ASP A 57 8.97 11.51 29.98
C ASP A 57 7.78 11.41 28.99
N GLU A 58 6.93 12.44 28.91
CA GLU A 58 5.83 12.53 27.93
C GLU A 58 6.37 12.71 26.48
N GLU A 59 7.44 13.49 26.27
CA GLU A 59 8.11 13.63 24.97
C GLU A 59 8.82 12.33 24.54
N ASP A 60 9.49 11.62 25.46
CA ASP A 60 10.09 10.29 25.23
C ASP A 60 9.01 9.21 24.98
N GLU A 61 7.79 9.39 25.49
CA GLU A 61 6.66 8.51 25.18
C GLU A 61 6.10 8.69 23.75
N GLU A 62 6.35 9.83 23.09
CA GLU A 62 5.81 10.15 21.76
C GLU A 62 6.79 9.95 20.59
N VAL A 63 8.07 9.68 20.88
CA VAL A 63 9.10 9.40 19.85
C VAL A 63 9.60 7.96 19.91
N ASP A 64 10.09 7.48 18.78
CA ASP A 64 10.78 6.19 18.65
C ASP A 64 12.29 6.31 18.91
N ASP A 65 12.99 5.17 18.95
CA ASP A 65 14.45 5.05 19.11
C ASP A 65 15.29 5.77 18.03
N ASP A 66 14.65 6.20 16.93
CA ASP A 66 15.26 6.98 15.86
C ASP A 66 14.90 8.48 15.88
N GLY A 67 14.26 8.95 16.96
CA GLY A 67 13.88 10.36 17.16
C GLY A 67 12.72 10.83 16.27
N ARG A 68 11.99 9.91 15.63
CA ARG A 68 10.78 10.20 14.84
C ARG A 68 9.52 9.95 15.65
N ALA A 69 8.40 10.50 15.19
CA ALA A 69 7.09 10.22 15.77
C ALA A 69 6.85 8.71 15.90
N LYS A 70 6.31 8.30 17.06
CA LYS A 70 6.17 6.90 17.43
C LYS A 70 5.28 6.13 16.47
N ARG A 71 5.82 5.05 15.91
CA ARG A 71 5.10 4.13 15.02
C ARG A 71 4.08 3.32 15.81
N ARG A 72 2.83 3.27 15.33
CA ARG A 72 1.70 2.60 16.01
C ARG A 72 1.19 1.35 15.30
N GLY A 73 1.77 0.99 14.15
CA GLY A 73 1.34 -0.14 13.34
C GLY A 73 1.43 -1.47 14.08
N THR A 74 0.52 -2.38 13.75
CA THR A 74 0.37 -3.71 14.34
C THR A 74 0.39 -4.79 13.25
N VAL A 75 0.36 -6.06 13.65
CA VAL A 75 0.22 -7.19 12.70
C VAL A 75 -0.99 -6.97 11.77
N TRP A 76 -2.11 -6.47 12.30
CA TRP A 76 -3.35 -6.29 11.54
C TRP A 76 -3.27 -5.14 10.55
N THR A 77 -2.68 -4.01 10.94
CA THR A 77 -2.52 -2.87 10.01
C THR A 77 -1.52 -3.20 8.90
N ALA A 78 -0.41 -3.87 9.23
CA ALA A 78 0.52 -4.34 8.20
C ALA A 78 -0.13 -5.39 7.29
N ALA A 79 -0.88 -6.35 7.84
CA ALA A 79 -1.61 -7.31 7.03
C ALA A 79 -2.65 -6.65 6.13
N SER A 80 -3.38 -5.63 6.62
CA SER A 80 -4.33 -4.89 5.78
C SER A 80 -3.64 -4.12 4.67
N HIS A 81 -2.48 -3.51 4.91
CA HIS A 81 -1.69 -2.87 3.85
C HIS A 81 -1.22 -3.89 2.80
N ILE A 82 -0.69 -5.05 3.22
CA ILE A 82 -0.26 -6.11 2.30
C ILE A 82 -1.46 -6.65 1.51
N ILE A 83 -2.57 -6.98 2.17
CA ILE A 83 -3.78 -7.47 1.52
C ILE A 83 -4.32 -6.44 0.53
N THR A 84 -4.32 -5.16 0.88
CA THR A 84 -4.72 -4.08 -0.02
C THR A 84 -3.79 -3.99 -1.23
N ALA A 85 -2.49 -4.16 -1.01
CA ALA A 85 -1.49 -4.09 -2.08
C ALA A 85 -1.57 -5.28 -3.04
N VAL A 86 -1.95 -6.45 -2.53
CA VAL A 86 -2.00 -7.73 -3.25
C VAL A 86 -3.37 -7.95 -3.89
N ILE A 87 -4.46 -7.94 -3.10
CA ILE A 87 -5.84 -8.19 -3.57
C ILE A 87 -6.42 -6.96 -4.27
N GLY A 88 -5.81 -6.57 -5.39
CA GLY A 88 -6.26 -5.51 -6.29
C GLY A 88 -6.36 -5.99 -7.72
N SER A 89 -5.88 -5.20 -8.68
CA SER A 89 -6.04 -5.54 -10.10
C SER A 89 -5.47 -6.92 -10.47
N GLY A 90 -4.42 -7.38 -9.80
CA GLY A 90 -3.80 -8.69 -10.05
C GLY A 90 -4.74 -9.89 -9.88
N VAL A 91 -5.73 -9.86 -8.97
CA VAL A 91 -6.67 -10.98 -8.80
C VAL A 91 -7.62 -11.12 -10.00
N LEU A 92 -7.91 -10.01 -10.68
CA LEU A 92 -8.87 -9.95 -11.76
C LEU A 92 -8.38 -10.69 -13.01
N SER A 93 -7.07 -10.73 -13.24
CA SER A 93 -6.44 -11.44 -14.37
C SER A 93 -6.16 -12.92 -14.09
N LEU A 94 -6.29 -13.39 -12.84
CA LEU A 94 -5.95 -14.78 -12.49
C LEU A 94 -6.81 -15.82 -13.19
N ALA A 95 -8.09 -15.54 -13.43
CA ALA A 95 -8.96 -16.45 -14.18
C ALA A 95 -8.45 -16.63 -15.62
N TRP A 96 -8.04 -15.54 -16.27
CA TRP A 96 -7.41 -15.57 -17.58
C TRP A 96 -6.06 -16.29 -17.56
N ALA A 97 -5.22 -16.01 -16.56
CA ALA A 97 -3.91 -16.65 -16.42
C ALA A 97 -4.02 -18.17 -16.25
N ILE A 98 -4.96 -18.64 -15.43
CA ILE A 98 -5.26 -20.08 -15.31
C ILE A 98 -5.83 -20.62 -16.61
N ALA A 99 -6.64 -19.87 -17.35
CA ALA A 99 -7.11 -20.32 -18.66
C ALA A 99 -5.98 -20.55 -19.67
N GLN A 100 -4.93 -19.72 -19.64
CA GLN A 100 -3.76 -19.94 -20.50
C GLN A 100 -2.95 -21.17 -20.05
N LEU A 101 -2.73 -21.33 -18.74
CA LEU A 101 -1.88 -22.39 -18.19
C LEU A 101 -2.58 -23.76 -18.02
N GLY A 102 -3.89 -23.77 -17.83
CA GLY A 102 -4.72 -24.94 -17.56
C GLY A 102 -4.81 -25.36 -16.09
N TRP A 103 -5.65 -26.37 -15.85
CA TRP A 103 -5.96 -26.90 -14.52
C TRP A 103 -4.76 -27.47 -13.76
N VAL A 104 -3.69 -27.88 -14.46
CA VAL A 104 -2.50 -28.44 -13.82
C VAL A 104 -1.48 -27.34 -13.51
N MET A 105 -1.04 -26.62 -14.53
CA MET A 105 0.05 -25.65 -14.39
C MET A 105 -0.41 -24.37 -13.70
N GLY A 106 -1.63 -23.90 -13.93
CA GLY A 106 -2.14 -22.66 -13.32
C GLY A 106 -2.06 -22.67 -11.79
N PRO A 107 -2.80 -23.56 -11.10
CA PRO A 107 -2.77 -23.65 -9.63
C PRO A 107 -1.38 -23.96 -9.07
N THR A 108 -0.61 -24.81 -9.76
CA THR A 108 0.75 -25.19 -9.33
C THR A 108 1.68 -23.98 -9.36
N VAL A 109 1.68 -23.20 -10.43
CA VAL A 109 2.47 -21.97 -10.56
C VAL A 109 2.04 -20.96 -9.49
N MET A 110 0.74 -20.78 -9.24
CA MET A 110 0.27 -19.87 -8.19
C MET A 110 0.80 -20.23 -6.80
N LEU A 111 0.81 -21.52 -6.44
CA LEU A 111 1.37 -21.99 -5.17
C LEU A 111 2.89 -21.81 -5.10
N LEU A 112 3.60 -22.01 -6.22
CA LEU A 112 5.04 -21.76 -6.29
C LEU A 112 5.36 -20.27 -6.10
N PHE A 113 4.63 -19.37 -6.76
CA PHE A 113 4.79 -17.93 -6.56
C PHE A 113 4.48 -17.52 -5.12
N ALA A 114 3.42 -18.06 -4.51
CA ALA A 114 3.10 -17.87 -3.10
C ALA A 114 4.23 -18.30 -2.16
N ALA A 115 4.85 -19.45 -2.42
CA ALA A 115 6.00 -19.94 -1.64
C ALA A 115 7.22 -19.02 -1.80
N VAL A 116 7.52 -18.60 -3.04
CA VAL A 116 8.66 -17.70 -3.33
C VAL A 116 8.46 -16.34 -2.67
N ILE A 117 7.28 -15.71 -2.80
CA ILE A 117 7.01 -14.40 -2.18
C ILE A 117 7.06 -14.50 -0.66
N TYR A 118 6.51 -15.55 -0.06
CA TYR A 118 6.57 -15.74 1.39
C TYR A 118 8.01 -15.86 1.87
N PHE A 119 8.80 -16.70 1.21
CA PHE A 119 10.21 -16.91 1.55
C PHE A 119 11.02 -15.61 1.43
N THR A 120 10.97 -14.97 0.27
CA THR A 120 11.75 -13.76 -0.03
C THR A 120 11.32 -12.54 0.78
N SER A 121 10.03 -12.39 1.07
CA SER A 121 9.53 -11.32 1.94
C SER A 121 10.02 -11.47 3.38
N ASN A 122 10.17 -12.69 3.88
CA ASN A 122 10.77 -12.94 5.19
C ASN A 122 12.26 -12.58 5.24
N LEU A 123 12.99 -12.79 4.13
CA LEU A 123 14.39 -12.35 3.99
C LEU A 123 14.47 -10.82 3.97
N LEU A 124 13.58 -10.18 3.22
CA LEU A 124 13.51 -8.72 3.12
C LEU A 124 13.18 -8.09 4.48
N ALA A 125 12.25 -8.68 5.24
CA ALA A 125 11.86 -8.17 6.56
C ALA A 125 13.02 -8.13 7.55
N ASP A 126 13.98 -9.06 7.45
CA ASP A 126 15.20 -9.06 8.27
C ASP A 126 16.16 -7.92 7.90
N CYS A 127 16.09 -7.42 6.68
CA CYS A 127 17.00 -6.39 6.17
C CYS A 127 16.54 -4.95 6.54
N TYR A 128 15.42 -4.81 7.23
CA TYR A 128 14.87 -3.52 7.66
C TYR A 128 15.80 -2.74 8.60
N ARG A 129 16.35 -3.41 9.63
CA ARG A 129 17.37 -2.81 10.50
C ARG A 129 18.77 -3.24 10.07
N THR A 130 19.71 -2.31 10.12
CA THR A 130 21.13 -2.56 9.83
C THR A 130 21.87 -2.85 11.14
N GLY A 131 22.59 -3.98 11.19
CA GLY A 131 23.28 -4.42 12.40
C GLY A 131 22.38 -5.30 13.27
N ASP A 132 22.06 -4.82 14.48
CA ASP A 132 21.20 -5.57 15.40
C ASP A 132 19.72 -5.55 14.95
N PRO A 133 19.00 -6.69 14.92
CA PRO A 133 17.61 -6.75 14.48
C PRO A 133 16.59 -6.00 15.35
N ALA A 134 16.93 -5.60 16.59
CA ALA A 134 16.02 -4.93 17.52
C ALA A 134 16.38 -3.47 17.77
N THR A 135 17.68 -3.13 17.72
CA THR A 135 18.24 -1.83 18.08
C THR A 135 19.07 -1.19 16.96
N GLY A 136 19.29 -1.92 15.87
CA GLY A 136 20.04 -1.44 14.72
C GLY A 136 19.33 -0.29 13.99
N ARG A 137 20.09 0.44 13.18
CA ARG A 137 19.58 1.60 12.42
C ARG A 137 18.47 1.17 11.46
N ARG A 138 17.31 1.82 11.55
CA ARG A 138 16.16 1.61 10.65
C ARG A 138 16.44 2.09 9.22
N ASN A 139 15.99 1.30 8.24
CA ASN A 139 15.93 1.69 6.84
C ASN A 139 14.48 1.98 6.47
N TYR A 140 14.16 3.24 6.22
CA TYR A 140 12.77 3.71 6.03
C TYR A 140 12.16 3.35 4.68
N THR A 141 13.00 3.05 3.69
CA THR A 141 12.57 2.73 2.34
C THR A 141 13.32 1.53 1.82
N TYR A 142 12.74 0.83 0.85
CA TYR A 142 13.38 -0.28 0.18
C TYR A 142 14.77 0.11 -0.36
N MET A 143 14.86 1.29 -0.99
CA MET A 143 16.12 1.80 -1.53
C MET A 143 17.15 2.13 -0.44
N ASP A 144 16.72 2.59 0.74
CA ASP A 144 17.61 2.79 1.89
C ASP A 144 18.15 1.44 2.39
N ALA A 145 17.33 0.39 2.43
CA ALA A 145 17.78 -0.95 2.80
C ALA A 145 18.82 -1.50 1.80
N VAL A 146 18.60 -1.30 0.50
CA VAL A 146 19.58 -1.65 -0.55
C VAL A 146 20.86 -0.83 -0.39
N LYS A 147 20.75 0.46 -0.06
CA LYS A 147 21.91 1.33 0.16
C LYS A 147 22.72 0.88 1.38
N ALA A 148 22.07 0.50 2.47
CA ALA A 148 22.73 0.08 3.70
C ALA A 148 23.42 -1.29 3.56
N ASN A 149 22.84 -2.22 2.79
CA ASN A 149 23.37 -3.57 2.65
C ASN A 149 24.30 -3.75 1.44
N LEU A 150 23.99 -3.16 0.28
CA LEU A 150 24.68 -3.43 -0.99
C LEU A 150 25.45 -2.23 -1.54
N GLY A 151 24.94 -1.02 -1.35
CA GLY A 151 25.58 0.22 -1.79
C GLY A 151 25.82 0.33 -3.31
N GLY A 152 26.63 1.33 -3.70
CA GLY A 152 27.13 1.50 -5.07
C GLY A 152 26.06 1.67 -6.16
N ALA A 153 26.34 1.14 -7.36
CA ALA A 153 25.46 1.24 -8.53
C ALA A 153 24.11 0.51 -8.35
N LYS A 154 24.07 -0.53 -7.48
CA LYS A 154 22.87 -1.32 -7.20
C LYS A 154 21.72 -0.47 -6.65
N VAL A 155 22.01 0.60 -5.90
CA VAL A 155 21.00 1.54 -5.39
C VAL A 155 20.29 2.27 -6.53
N LYS A 156 21.04 2.74 -7.54
CA LYS A 156 20.46 3.46 -8.69
C LYS A 156 19.59 2.54 -9.54
N VAL A 157 20.06 1.31 -9.77
CA VAL A 157 19.31 0.28 -10.51
C VAL A 157 18.02 -0.08 -9.76
N CYS A 158 18.11 -0.36 -8.45
CA CYS A 158 16.96 -0.63 -7.59
C CYS A 158 15.93 0.50 -7.67
N GLY A 159 16.35 1.75 -7.42
CA GLY A 159 15.44 2.89 -7.46
C GLY A 159 14.79 3.07 -8.83
N CYS A 160 15.54 2.92 -9.93
CA CYS A 160 14.98 3.01 -11.27
C CYS A 160 13.90 1.95 -11.52
N ILE A 161 14.17 0.68 -11.21
CA ILE A 161 13.20 -0.41 -11.40
C ILE A 161 12.00 -0.22 -10.46
N GLN A 162 12.22 0.11 -9.19
CA GLN A 162 11.17 0.33 -8.20
C GLN A 162 10.22 1.44 -8.65
N TYR A 163 10.72 2.63 -8.95
CA TYR A 163 9.87 3.77 -9.30
C TYR A 163 9.18 3.61 -10.67
N LEU A 164 9.81 2.95 -11.64
CA LEU A 164 9.15 2.59 -12.90
C LEU A 164 8.00 1.60 -12.67
N ASN A 165 8.19 0.63 -11.78
CA ASN A 165 7.15 -0.34 -11.44
C ASN A 165 5.98 0.33 -10.70
N LEU A 166 6.26 1.21 -9.72
CA LEU A 166 5.22 2.01 -9.04
C LEU A 166 4.41 2.88 -10.01
N LEU A 167 5.09 3.52 -10.98
CA LEU A 167 4.43 4.29 -12.04
C LEU A 167 3.53 3.39 -12.90
N GLY A 168 4.00 2.20 -13.24
CA GLY A 168 3.20 1.25 -14.01
C GLY A 168 2.00 0.71 -13.22
N VAL A 169 2.12 0.47 -11.91
CA VAL A 169 0.99 0.09 -11.06
C VAL A 169 -0.10 1.17 -11.08
N ALA A 170 0.29 2.45 -11.00
CA ALA A 170 -0.63 3.57 -11.11
C ALA A 170 -1.40 3.59 -12.45
N ILE A 171 -0.71 3.28 -13.56
CA ILE A 171 -1.33 3.13 -14.89
C ILE A 171 -2.30 1.93 -14.89
N GLY A 172 -1.85 0.76 -14.42
CA GLY A 172 -2.65 -0.46 -14.39
C GLY A 172 -3.93 -0.32 -13.55
N TYR A 173 -3.87 0.38 -12.42
CA TYR A 173 -5.05 0.67 -11.60
C TYR A 173 -6.02 1.64 -12.28
N THR A 174 -5.51 2.64 -13.01
CA THR A 174 -6.35 3.55 -13.79
C THR A 174 -7.11 2.78 -14.88
N ILE A 175 -6.44 1.85 -15.56
CA ILE A 175 -7.05 0.96 -16.56
C ILE A 175 -8.10 0.07 -15.88
N ALA A 176 -7.74 -0.65 -14.82
CA ALA A 176 -8.64 -1.57 -14.13
C ALA A 176 -9.90 -0.89 -13.58
N ALA A 177 -9.77 0.28 -12.96
CA ALA A 177 -10.91 1.05 -12.45
C ALA A 177 -11.83 1.49 -13.59
N SER A 178 -11.28 1.90 -14.73
CA SER A 178 -12.07 2.27 -15.90
C SER A 178 -12.84 1.08 -16.48
N ILE A 179 -12.24 -0.12 -16.52
CA ILE A 179 -12.90 -1.35 -16.97
C ILE A 179 -14.10 -1.67 -16.07
N SER A 180 -13.93 -1.57 -14.75
CA SER A 180 -15.02 -1.81 -13.80
C SER A 180 -16.14 -0.78 -13.91
N MET A 181 -15.82 0.50 -14.10
CA MET A 181 -16.85 1.52 -14.33
C MET A 181 -17.61 1.33 -15.65
N MET A 182 -16.91 0.94 -16.72
CA MET A 182 -17.55 0.59 -18.00
C MET A 182 -18.48 -0.62 -17.84
N ALA A 183 -18.09 -1.61 -17.03
CA ALA A 183 -18.95 -2.76 -16.75
C ALA A 183 -20.27 -2.35 -16.09
N ILE A 184 -20.25 -1.40 -15.14
CA ILE A 184 -21.44 -0.83 -14.52
C ILE A 184 -22.31 -0.10 -15.56
N GLN A 185 -21.71 0.76 -16.39
CA GLN A 185 -22.46 1.49 -17.42
C GLN A 185 -23.15 0.53 -18.39
N ARG A 186 -22.41 -0.49 -18.84
CA ARG A 186 -22.90 -1.48 -19.81
C ARG A 186 -24.01 -2.34 -19.21
N SER A 187 -23.81 -2.81 -17.97
CA SER A 187 -24.82 -3.55 -17.18
C SER A 187 -26.14 -2.77 -17.10
N ASN A 188 -26.08 -1.49 -16.71
CA ASN A 188 -27.27 -0.63 -16.60
C ASN A 188 -27.90 -0.29 -17.96
N CYS A 189 -27.09 -0.06 -18.99
CA CYS A 189 -27.57 0.23 -20.34
C CYS A 189 -28.38 -0.94 -20.92
N PHE A 190 -27.86 -2.18 -20.82
CA PHE A 190 -28.57 -3.36 -21.31
C PHE A 190 -29.89 -3.59 -20.57
N HIS A 191 -29.94 -3.32 -19.26
CA HIS A 191 -31.19 -3.45 -18.50
C HIS A 191 -32.22 -2.38 -18.85
N ALA A 192 -31.77 -1.15 -19.14
CA ALA A 192 -32.67 -0.04 -19.49
C ALA A 192 -33.18 -0.11 -20.94
N ARG A 193 -32.34 -0.54 -21.89
CA ARG A 193 -32.61 -0.44 -23.34
C ARG A 193 -32.77 -1.78 -24.05
N GLY A 194 -32.55 -2.89 -23.35
CA GLY A 194 -32.58 -4.24 -23.91
C GLY A 194 -31.23 -4.68 -24.50
N GLU A 195 -31.08 -5.98 -24.71
CA GLU A 195 -29.82 -6.63 -25.11
C GLU A 195 -29.35 -6.28 -26.54
N GLN A 196 -30.17 -5.58 -27.33
CA GLN A 196 -29.90 -5.26 -28.74
C GLN A 196 -29.21 -3.91 -28.95
N ASP A 197 -29.11 -3.05 -27.93
CA ASP A 197 -28.36 -1.79 -28.02
C ASP A 197 -26.85 -2.09 -27.84
N PRO A 198 -25.96 -1.64 -28.74
CA PRO A 198 -24.53 -1.87 -28.61
C PRO A 198 -23.91 -1.27 -27.35
N CYS A 199 -24.60 -0.35 -26.65
CA CYS A 199 -24.24 0.16 -25.32
C CYS A 199 -22.76 0.58 -25.19
N HIS A 200 -22.27 1.36 -26.16
CA HIS A 200 -20.88 1.81 -26.20
C HIS A 200 -20.52 2.65 -24.97
N ALA A 201 -19.50 2.21 -24.24
CA ALA A 201 -18.89 2.93 -23.13
C ALA A 201 -17.47 3.37 -23.53
N SER A 202 -17.16 4.65 -23.33
CA SER A 202 -15.82 5.19 -23.59
C SER A 202 -14.93 5.01 -22.36
N SER A 203 -13.86 4.22 -22.49
CA SER A 203 -12.90 3.99 -21.40
C SER A 203 -12.22 5.29 -20.93
N ASN A 204 -11.89 6.18 -21.87
CA ASN A 204 -11.21 7.45 -21.61
C ASN A 204 -11.93 8.32 -20.56
N VAL A 205 -13.25 8.40 -20.61
CA VAL A 205 -14.03 9.22 -19.66
C VAL A 205 -13.86 8.69 -18.24
N TYR A 206 -13.92 7.38 -18.07
CA TYR A 206 -13.74 6.74 -16.77
C TYR A 206 -12.30 6.80 -16.28
N MET A 207 -11.30 6.72 -17.16
CA MET A 207 -9.91 6.96 -16.81
C MET A 207 -9.68 8.39 -16.31
N ILE A 208 -10.23 9.39 -17.00
CA ILE A 208 -10.16 10.80 -16.58
C ILE A 208 -10.87 11.01 -15.23
N MET A 209 -12.07 10.44 -15.05
CA MET A 209 -12.79 10.55 -13.77
C MET A 209 -12.01 9.90 -12.62
N PHE A 210 -11.43 8.72 -12.82
CA PHE A 210 -10.56 8.09 -11.83
C PHE A 210 -9.33 8.96 -11.54
N GLY A 211 -8.68 9.50 -12.57
CA GLY A 211 -7.57 10.45 -12.43
C GLY A 211 -7.95 11.67 -11.59
N ILE A 212 -9.13 12.27 -11.82
CA ILE A 212 -9.64 13.39 -11.02
C ILE A 212 -9.78 12.99 -9.54
N VAL A 213 -10.38 11.83 -9.25
CA VAL A 213 -10.47 11.31 -7.88
C VAL A 213 -9.08 11.14 -7.26
N GLN A 214 -8.13 10.60 -8.01
CA GLN A 214 -6.76 10.43 -7.52
C GLN A 214 -6.04 11.76 -7.28
N VAL A 215 -6.29 12.81 -8.06
CA VAL A 215 -5.74 14.14 -7.78
C VAL A 215 -6.12 14.59 -6.37
N PHE A 216 -7.36 14.37 -5.91
CA PHE A 216 -7.78 14.71 -4.55
C PHE A 216 -7.11 13.83 -3.49
N PHE A 217 -7.18 12.50 -3.63
CA PHE A 217 -6.64 11.57 -2.63
C PHE A 217 -5.11 11.59 -2.57
N SER A 218 -4.44 11.87 -3.68
CA SER A 218 -2.99 12.02 -3.71
C SER A 218 -2.50 13.27 -2.98
N GLN A 219 -3.36 14.17 -2.49
CA GLN A 219 -2.91 15.25 -1.61
C GLN A 219 -2.74 14.83 -0.14
N ILE A 220 -3.07 13.58 0.22
CA ILE A 220 -2.82 13.06 1.57
C ILE A 220 -1.29 13.03 1.82
N PRO A 221 -0.77 13.66 2.89
CA PRO A 221 0.65 13.91 3.06
C PRO A 221 1.53 12.66 3.10
N ASP A 222 1.12 11.67 3.90
CA ASP A 222 1.99 10.57 4.32
C ASP A 222 1.27 9.21 4.30
N PHE A 223 2.05 8.12 4.18
CA PHE A 223 1.57 6.74 4.08
C PHE A 223 0.82 6.28 5.34
N ASP A 224 1.25 6.74 6.51
CA ASP A 224 0.61 6.46 7.80
C ASP A 224 -0.82 7.02 7.87
N GLN A 225 -1.10 8.19 7.27
CA GLN A 225 -2.43 8.80 7.22
C GLN A 225 -3.40 8.08 6.27
N VAL A 226 -2.89 7.20 5.38
CA VAL A 226 -3.67 6.40 4.42
C VAL A 226 -4.19 5.09 5.06
N TRP A 227 -3.93 4.84 6.34
CA TRP A 227 -4.30 3.60 7.03
C TRP A 227 -5.81 3.25 6.93
N TRP A 228 -6.70 4.24 7.11
CA TRP A 228 -8.15 4.03 7.06
C TRP A 228 -8.61 3.69 5.64
N LEU A 229 -8.00 4.33 4.64
CA LEU A 229 -8.27 4.08 3.23
C LEU A 229 -7.79 2.68 2.82
N SER A 230 -6.69 2.21 3.42
CA SER A 230 -6.21 0.84 3.26
C SER A 230 -7.17 -0.18 3.88
N ILE A 231 -7.70 0.07 5.07
CA ILE A 231 -8.72 -0.83 5.67
C ILE A 231 -9.97 -0.88 4.80
N LEU A 232 -10.46 0.27 4.33
CA LEU A 232 -11.61 0.32 3.42
C LEU A 232 -11.34 -0.47 2.14
N ALA A 233 -10.16 -0.27 1.53
CA ALA A 233 -9.77 -1.00 0.32
C ALA A 233 -9.64 -2.51 0.56
N ALA A 234 -9.10 -2.94 1.71
CA ALA A 234 -9.06 -4.35 2.09
C ALA A 234 -10.48 -4.93 2.20
N VAL A 235 -11.41 -4.25 2.87
CA VAL A 235 -12.81 -4.70 2.97
C VAL A 235 -13.44 -4.84 1.58
N MET A 236 -13.29 -3.83 0.73
CA MET A 236 -13.80 -3.86 -0.64
C MET A 236 -13.19 -4.99 -1.47
N SER A 237 -11.92 -5.34 -1.22
CA SER A 237 -11.25 -6.47 -1.88
C SER A 237 -11.89 -7.81 -1.59
N PHE A 238 -12.26 -8.04 -0.33
CA PHE A 238 -13.02 -9.21 0.07
C PHE A 238 -14.43 -9.19 -0.51
N THR A 239 -15.09 -8.03 -0.55
CA THR A 239 -16.44 -7.89 -1.11
C THR A 239 -16.48 -8.30 -2.58
N TYR A 240 -15.67 -7.70 -3.46
CA TYR A 240 -15.74 -8.03 -4.88
C TYR A 240 -15.24 -9.45 -5.16
N SER A 241 -14.25 -9.96 -4.41
CA SER A 241 -13.73 -11.32 -4.58
C SER A 241 -14.76 -12.37 -4.16
N ALA A 242 -15.46 -12.14 -3.04
CA ALA A 242 -16.54 -13.03 -2.59
C ALA A 242 -17.71 -13.05 -3.58
N VAL A 243 -18.09 -11.88 -4.11
CA VAL A 243 -19.13 -11.81 -5.15
C VAL A 243 -18.68 -12.52 -6.43
N GLY A 244 -17.45 -12.26 -6.91
CA GLY A 244 -16.91 -12.94 -8.09
C GLY A 244 -16.84 -14.46 -7.93
N LEU A 245 -16.45 -14.94 -6.75
CA LEU A 245 -16.47 -16.37 -6.41
C LEU A 245 -17.89 -16.93 -6.40
N ALA A 246 -18.85 -16.24 -5.79
CA ALA A 246 -20.24 -16.66 -5.74
C ALA A 246 -20.88 -16.73 -7.13
N LEU A 247 -20.64 -15.71 -7.97
CA LEU A 247 -21.09 -15.68 -9.36
C LEU A 247 -20.45 -16.80 -10.17
N GLY A 248 -19.15 -17.03 -10.01
CA GLY A 248 -18.45 -18.14 -10.67
C GLY A 248 -18.99 -19.50 -10.25
N ALA A 249 -19.22 -19.72 -8.95
CA ALA A 249 -19.79 -20.97 -8.45
C ALA A 249 -21.21 -21.19 -8.96
N ALA A 250 -22.01 -20.13 -9.03
CA ALA A 250 -23.37 -20.20 -9.56
C ALA A 250 -23.37 -20.49 -11.08
N GLN A 251 -22.43 -19.92 -11.84
CA GLN A 251 -22.24 -20.23 -13.25
C GLN A 251 -21.84 -21.70 -13.47
N VAL A 252 -20.92 -22.23 -12.65
CA VAL A 252 -20.54 -23.66 -12.68
C VAL A 252 -21.75 -24.54 -12.36
N ALA A 253 -22.54 -24.17 -11.33
CA ALA A 253 -23.75 -24.90 -10.98
C ALA A 253 -24.80 -24.89 -12.10
N GLN A 254 -24.94 -23.76 -12.80
CA GLN A 254 -25.83 -23.61 -13.95
C GLN A 254 -25.35 -24.45 -15.15
N ASN A 255 -24.05 -24.42 -15.44
CA ASN A 255 -23.43 -25.20 -16.51
C ASN A 255 -23.35 -26.70 -16.19
N ARG A 256 -23.55 -27.07 -14.92
CA ARG A 256 -23.44 -28.44 -14.35
C ARG A 256 -22.12 -29.15 -14.64
N THR A 257 -21.09 -28.38 -15.00
CA THR A 257 -19.78 -28.87 -15.43
C THR A 257 -18.72 -27.85 -15.06
N PHE A 258 -17.51 -28.36 -14.81
CA PHE A 258 -16.32 -27.51 -14.68
C PHE A 258 -15.72 -27.35 -16.09
N ALA A 259 -15.71 -26.12 -16.59
CA ALA A 259 -15.12 -25.81 -17.89
C ALA A 259 -13.58 -25.82 -17.83
N GLY A 260 -12.96 -25.75 -19.01
CA GLY A 260 -11.52 -25.71 -19.17
C GLY A 260 -10.87 -27.07 -19.40
N SER A 261 -9.56 -27.03 -19.67
CA SER A 261 -8.74 -28.19 -20.03
C SER A 261 -7.52 -28.30 -19.09
N ALA A 262 -6.89 -29.47 -19.07
CA ALA A 262 -5.70 -29.69 -18.26
C ALA A 262 -4.53 -28.76 -18.65
N MET A 263 -4.44 -28.39 -19.93
CA MET A 263 -3.31 -27.68 -20.54
C MET A 263 -3.66 -26.28 -21.06
N GLY A 264 -4.80 -25.75 -20.60
CA GLY A 264 -5.28 -24.43 -20.95
C GLY A 264 -5.80 -24.33 -22.39
N VAL A 265 -5.87 -23.10 -22.89
CA VAL A 265 -6.33 -22.78 -24.25
C VAL A 265 -5.64 -23.65 -25.31
N ALA A 266 -6.42 -24.30 -26.16
CA ALA A 266 -5.92 -25.12 -27.26
C ALA A 266 -5.47 -24.26 -28.47
N VAL A 267 -4.52 -24.79 -29.25
CA VAL A 267 -4.21 -24.22 -30.57
C VAL A 267 -5.42 -24.42 -31.48
N GLY A 268 -5.81 -23.40 -32.22
CA GLY A 268 -7.01 -23.40 -33.06
C GLY A 268 -8.28 -22.91 -32.34
N PHE A 269 -8.20 -22.61 -31.04
CA PHE A 269 -9.31 -21.97 -30.32
C PHE A 269 -9.63 -20.59 -30.93
N VAL A 270 -10.91 -20.28 -31.10
CA VAL A 270 -11.38 -18.98 -31.61
C VAL A 270 -11.81 -18.13 -30.43
N THR A 271 -11.11 -17.02 -30.19
CA THR A 271 -11.47 -16.09 -29.12
C THR A 271 -12.77 -15.36 -29.41
N LYS A 272 -13.37 -14.73 -28.39
CA LYS A 272 -14.54 -13.84 -28.55
C LYS A 272 -14.34 -12.68 -29.54
N THR A 273 -13.08 -12.31 -29.81
CA THR A 273 -12.71 -11.29 -30.81
C THR A 273 -12.64 -11.85 -32.24
N GLY A 274 -12.84 -13.17 -32.43
CA GLY A 274 -12.74 -13.85 -33.71
C GLY A 274 -11.33 -14.32 -34.08
N ASP A 275 -10.35 -14.12 -33.18
CA ASP A 275 -8.96 -14.48 -33.45
C ASP A 275 -8.70 -15.96 -33.18
N VAL A 276 -8.02 -16.62 -34.12
CA VAL A 276 -7.60 -18.02 -33.96
C VAL A 276 -6.27 -18.08 -33.23
N VAL A 277 -6.21 -18.85 -32.14
CA VAL A 277 -5.00 -19.04 -31.35
C VAL A 277 -3.99 -19.90 -32.10
N THR A 278 -2.93 -19.26 -32.59
CA THR A 278 -1.78 -19.93 -33.22
C THR A 278 -0.84 -20.57 -32.19
N PRO A 279 0.05 -21.50 -32.60
CA PRO A 279 1.07 -22.06 -31.70
C PRO A 279 1.94 -20.99 -31.03
N ALA A 280 2.34 -19.95 -31.78
CA ALA A 280 3.13 -18.84 -31.24
C ALA A 280 2.34 -18.04 -30.20
N GLN A 281 1.09 -17.68 -30.48
CA GLN A 281 0.24 -16.97 -29.52
C GLN A 281 -0.01 -17.79 -28.25
N LYS A 282 -0.16 -19.11 -28.36
CA LYS A 282 -0.26 -19.98 -27.17
C LYS A 282 0.99 -19.84 -26.28
N VAL A 283 2.19 -19.86 -26.86
CA VAL A 283 3.43 -19.66 -26.10
C VAL A 283 3.47 -18.27 -25.46
N TRP A 284 3.17 -17.21 -26.22
CA TRP A 284 3.20 -15.84 -25.70
C TRP A 284 2.22 -15.62 -24.54
N ARG A 285 1.00 -16.14 -24.69
CA ARG A 285 -0.03 -16.06 -23.64
C ARG A 285 0.34 -16.85 -22.39
N ASN A 286 0.92 -18.04 -22.54
CA ASN A 286 1.41 -18.82 -21.40
C ASN A 286 2.51 -18.09 -20.64
N LEU A 287 3.45 -17.46 -21.36
CA LEU A 287 4.52 -16.69 -20.76
C LEU A 287 4.01 -15.42 -20.08
N GLN A 288 3.09 -14.70 -20.73
CA GLN A 288 2.42 -13.54 -20.15
C GLN A 288 1.65 -13.90 -18.87
N ALA A 289 0.95 -15.03 -18.84
CA ALA A 289 0.25 -15.51 -17.65
C ALA A 289 1.19 -15.71 -16.43
N LEU A 290 2.46 -16.06 -16.65
CA LEU A 290 3.47 -16.08 -15.57
C LEU A 290 3.74 -14.68 -15.03
N GLY A 291 3.80 -13.67 -15.90
CA GLY A 291 3.91 -12.26 -15.53
C GLY A 291 2.69 -11.78 -14.74
N ASP A 292 1.49 -12.14 -15.17
CA ASP A 292 0.25 -11.76 -14.49
C ASP A 292 0.18 -12.35 -13.07
N ILE A 293 0.53 -13.63 -12.91
CA ILE A 293 0.62 -14.28 -11.59
C ILE A 293 1.73 -13.63 -10.75
N ALA A 294 2.88 -13.31 -11.36
CA ALA A 294 3.98 -12.65 -10.66
C ALA A 294 3.58 -11.27 -10.12
N PHE A 295 2.84 -10.50 -10.92
CA PHE A 295 2.30 -9.21 -10.52
C PHE A 295 1.28 -9.35 -9.39
N ALA A 296 0.39 -10.34 -9.46
CA ALA A 296 -0.62 -10.56 -8.43
C ALA A 296 0.02 -10.72 -7.04
N TYR A 297 1.16 -11.41 -6.92
CA TYR A 297 1.87 -11.56 -5.64
C TYR A 297 2.86 -10.42 -5.30
N SER A 298 2.97 -9.38 -6.14
CA SER A 298 4.05 -8.40 -6.05
C SER A 298 3.78 -7.25 -5.08
N TYR A 299 3.94 -7.47 -3.76
CA TYR A 299 3.92 -6.41 -2.74
C TYR A 299 5.28 -6.11 -2.10
N SER A 300 6.29 -6.93 -2.38
CA SER A 300 7.67 -6.81 -1.85
C SER A 300 8.27 -5.41 -2.06
N ILE A 301 7.86 -4.74 -3.14
CA ILE A 301 8.29 -3.40 -3.57
C ILE A 301 7.96 -2.28 -2.57
N ILE A 302 6.96 -2.47 -1.72
CA ILE A 302 6.57 -1.52 -0.66
C ILE A 302 6.66 -2.14 0.74
N LEU A 303 7.29 -3.31 0.85
CA LEU A 303 7.31 -4.08 2.09
C LEU A 303 8.03 -3.35 3.21
N ILE A 304 9.17 -2.71 2.89
CA ILE A 304 9.98 -1.97 3.88
C ILE A 304 9.23 -0.73 4.36
N GLU A 305 8.53 -0.03 3.47
CA GLU A 305 7.70 1.12 3.78
C GLU A 305 6.52 0.72 4.68
N ILE A 306 5.88 -0.43 4.44
CA ILE A 306 4.86 -0.98 5.34
C ILE A 306 5.48 -1.34 6.70
N GLN A 307 6.66 -1.97 6.69
CA GLN A 307 7.35 -2.36 7.91
C GLN A 307 7.80 -1.15 8.76
N ASP A 308 8.12 -0.02 8.12
CA ASP A 308 8.44 1.25 8.79
C ASP A 308 7.23 1.87 9.51
N THR A 309 6.01 1.34 9.33
CA THR A 309 4.85 1.79 10.13
C THR A 309 4.69 1.04 11.45
N LEU A 310 5.42 -0.07 11.64
CA LEU A 310 5.22 -0.98 12.75
C LEU A 310 5.83 -0.46 14.05
N ARG A 311 5.08 -0.62 15.14
CA ARG A 311 5.59 -0.34 16.49
C ARG A 311 6.67 -1.34 16.89
N SER A 312 7.60 -0.90 17.74
CA SER A 312 8.58 -1.75 18.43
C SER A 312 8.65 -1.33 19.91
N PRO A 313 8.74 -2.27 20.88
CA PRO A 313 8.81 -3.73 20.76
C PRO A 313 7.44 -4.43 20.46
N PRO A 314 7.45 -5.69 19.97
CA PRO A 314 8.60 -6.49 19.56
C PRO A 314 9.21 -6.01 18.23
N ALA A 315 10.42 -6.50 17.90
CA ALA A 315 11.13 -6.13 16.66
C ALA A 315 10.23 -6.20 15.43
N GLU A 316 10.33 -5.18 14.57
CA GLU A 316 9.43 -4.93 13.44
C GLU A 316 9.43 -6.13 12.48
N ALA A 317 10.60 -6.75 12.26
CA ALA A 317 10.74 -7.95 11.44
C ALA A 317 9.89 -9.12 11.94
N ARG A 318 9.77 -9.32 13.25
CA ARG A 318 8.94 -10.40 13.83
C ARG A 318 7.46 -10.15 13.58
N THR A 319 7.02 -8.91 13.76
CA THR A 319 5.64 -8.49 13.49
C THR A 319 5.33 -8.60 11.99
N MET A 320 6.26 -8.17 11.13
CA MET A 320 6.16 -8.20 9.67
C MET A 320 6.07 -9.62 9.10
N ARG A 321 6.85 -10.56 9.64
CA ARG A 321 6.76 -11.99 9.24
C ARG A 321 5.39 -12.60 9.55
N LYS A 322 4.80 -12.26 10.71
CA LYS A 322 3.42 -12.71 11.04
C LYS A 322 2.40 -12.11 10.07
N ALA A 323 2.50 -10.80 9.81
CA ALA A 323 1.62 -10.12 8.87
C ALA A 323 1.75 -10.71 7.45
N THR A 324 2.98 -10.95 7.00
CA THR A 324 3.29 -11.61 5.72
C THR A 324 2.69 -13.01 5.64
N GLY A 325 2.87 -13.86 6.66
CA GLY A 325 2.29 -15.20 6.68
C GLY A 325 0.77 -15.21 6.57
N ILE A 326 0.08 -14.38 7.37
CA ILE A 326 -1.37 -14.22 7.30
C ILE A 326 -1.79 -13.76 5.91
N SER A 327 -1.14 -12.72 5.38
CA SER A 327 -1.51 -12.12 4.11
C SER A 327 -1.28 -13.06 2.93
N VAL A 328 -0.16 -13.78 2.89
CA VAL A 328 0.10 -14.76 1.81
C VAL A 328 -0.89 -15.92 1.86
N VAL A 329 -1.23 -16.44 3.04
CA VAL A 329 -2.23 -17.52 3.15
C VAL A 329 -3.60 -17.04 2.66
N VAL A 330 -4.06 -15.89 3.17
CA VAL A 330 -5.36 -15.32 2.78
C VAL A 330 -5.40 -15.06 1.28
N THR A 331 -4.41 -14.33 0.74
CA THR A 331 -4.35 -13.99 -0.68
C THR A 331 -4.28 -15.24 -1.56
N SER A 332 -3.44 -16.23 -1.21
CA SER A 332 -3.33 -17.47 -1.99
C SER A 332 -4.65 -18.24 -2.06
N VAL A 333 -5.38 -18.32 -0.94
CA VAL A 333 -6.70 -18.97 -0.91
C VAL A 333 -7.67 -18.21 -1.82
N PHE A 334 -7.77 -16.89 -1.67
CA PHE A 334 -8.66 -16.07 -2.50
C PHE A 334 -8.30 -16.13 -3.98
N TYR A 335 -7.01 -16.13 -4.29
CA TYR A 335 -6.48 -16.17 -5.64
C TYR A 335 -6.79 -17.50 -6.31
N LEU A 336 -6.52 -18.61 -5.64
CA LEU A 336 -6.89 -19.94 -6.14
C LEU A 336 -8.39 -20.05 -6.32
N LEU A 337 -9.19 -19.59 -5.35
CA LEU A 337 -10.65 -19.63 -5.46
C LEU A 337 -11.16 -18.80 -6.64
N CYS A 338 -10.75 -17.53 -6.77
CA CYS A 338 -11.22 -16.65 -7.84
C CYS A 338 -10.69 -17.09 -9.22
N GLY A 339 -9.40 -17.45 -9.30
CA GLY A 339 -8.79 -17.91 -10.55
C GLY A 339 -9.39 -19.23 -11.01
N CYS A 340 -9.42 -20.25 -10.15
CA CYS A 340 -9.94 -21.57 -10.51
C CYS A 340 -11.45 -21.53 -10.76
N MET A 341 -12.23 -20.81 -9.95
CA MET A 341 -13.67 -20.70 -10.18
C MET A 341 -13.97 -19.91 -11.45
N GLY A 342 -13.20 -18.86 -11.74
CA GLY A 342 -13.29 -18.14 -13.01
C GLY A 342 -13.01 -19.06 -14.20
N TYR A 343 -11.97 -19.89 -14.12
CA TYR A 343 -11.68 -20.87 -15.18
C TYR A 343 -12.73 -21.96 -15.27
N ALA A 344 -13.26 -22.45 -14.14
CA ALA A 344 -14.37 -23.40 -14.11
C ALA A 344 -15.65 -22.84 -14.73
N ALA A 345 -15.91 -21.54 -14.56
CA ALA A 345 -17.10 -20.88 -15.06
C ALA A 345 -17.00 -20.60 -16.57
N PHE A 346 -15.84 -20.16 -17.06
CA PHE A 346 -15.68 -19.62 -18.41
C PHE A 346 -14.78 -20.46 -19.35
N GLY A 347 -14.04 -21.42 -18.81
CA GLY A 347 -13.09 -22.23 -19.59
C GLY A 347 -12.06 -21.38 -20.32
N ASP A 348 -11.74 -21.78 -21.55
CA ASP A 348 -10.73 -21.12 -22.39
C ASP A 348 -11.11 -19.67 -22.78
N ASP A 349 -12.37 -19.28 -22.53
CA ASP A 349 -12.94 -17.94 -22.74
C ASP A 349 -12.92 -17.04 -21.50
N ALA A 350 -12.16 -17.43 -20.47
CA ALA A 350 -12.03 -16.64 -19.25
C ALA A 350 -11.55 -15.21 -19.55
N PRO A 351 -12.24 -14.18 -19.04
CA PRO A 351 -11.92 -12.79 -19.31
C PRO A 351 -10.67 -12.34 -18.55
N GLY A 352 -9.94 -11.36 -19.11
CA GLY A 352 -8.80 -10.71 -18.43
C GLY A 352 -9.17 -9.95 -17.14
N ASN A 353 -10.45 -9.59 -16.99
CA ASN A 353 -11.01 -9.17 -15.71
C ASN A 353 -12.18 -10.09 -15.39
N LEU A 354 -12.04 -10.91 -14.34
CA LEU A 354 -13.04 -11.91 -13.91
C LEU A 354 -14.47 -11.36 -13.93
N LEU A 355 -14.70 -10.16 -13.39
CA LEU A 355 -16.05 -9.62 -13.27
C LEU A 355 -16.69 -9.24 -14.62
N THR A 356 -15.89 -8.95 -15.63
CA THR A 356 -16.43 -8.61 -16.98
C THR A 356 -17.08 -9.82 -17.66
N GLY A 357 -16.77 -11.04 -17.24
CA GLY A 357 -17.39 -12.27 -17.77
C GLY A 357 -18.85 -12.44 -17.36
N PHE A 358 -19.30 -11.77 -16.29
CA PHE A 358 -20.64 -11.89 -15.75
C PHE A 358 -21.62 -10.80 -16.25
N GLY A 359 -21.26 -10.03 -17.29
CA GLY A 359 -22.04 -8.87 -17.75
C GLY A 359 -23.54 -9.09 -18.03
N PHE A 360 -23.97 -10.35 -18.21
CA PHE A 360 -25.36 -10.74 -18.45
C PHE A 360 -26.02 -11.47 -17.26
N TYR A 361 -25.33 -11.56 -16.12
CA TYR A 361 -25.79 -12.32 -14.97
C TYR A 361 -26.90 -11.59 -14.21
N LYS A 362 -27.97 -12.31 -13.86
CA LYS A 362 -29.04 -11.81 -13.00
C LYS A 362 -28.83 -12.35 -11.57
N PRO A 363 -28.79 -11.51 -10.52
CA PRO A 363 -29.12 -10.07 -10.52
C PRO A 363 -27.94 -9.15 -10.87
N TYR A 364 -28.17 -8.21 -11.80
CA TYR A 364 -27.16 -7.28 -12.29
C TYR A 364 -26.66 -6.27 -11.25
N TRP A 365 -27.51 -5.89 -10.29
CA TRP A 365 -27.11 -4.99 -9.21
C TRP A 365 -25.95 -5.56 -8.38
N LEU A 366 -25.86 -6.89 -8.25
CA LEU A 366 -24.79 -7.55 -7.50
C LEU A 366 -23.45 -7.40 -8.23
N LEU A 367 -23.48 -7.47 -9.57
CA LEU A 367 -22.31 -7.23 -10.42
C LEU A 367 -21.87 -5.76 -10.34
N ASP A 368 -22.82 -4.82 -10.30
CA ASP A 368 -22.55 -3.40 -10.17
C ASP A 368 -21.89 -3.08 -8.82
N VAL A 369 -22.39 -3.68 -7.73
CA VAL A 369 -21.78 -3.58 -6.38
C VAL A 369 -20.35 -4.10 -6.39
N ALA A 370 -20.08 -5.23 -7.04
CA ALA A 370 -18.74 -5.80 -7.11
C ALA A 370 -17.77 -4.92 -7.91
N ASN A 371 -18.21 -4.38 -9.05
CA ASN A 371 -17.38 -3.46 -9.84
C ASN A 371 -17.16 -2.12 -9.12
N MET A 372 -18.17 -1.60 -8.41
CA MET A 372 -18.01 -0.40 -7.59
C MET A 372 -17.01 -0.65 -6.45
N ALA A 373 -17.08 -1.81 -5.80
CA ALA A 373 -16.12 -2.21 -4.79
C ALA A 373 -14.69 -2.28 -5.35
N ILE A 374 -14.49 -2.76 -6.59
CA ILE A 374 -13.17 -2.70 -7.26
C ILE A 374 -12.70 -1.24 -7.39
N VAL A 375 -13.57 -0.33 -7.87
CA VAL A 375 -13.19 1.08 -8.07
C VAL A 375 -12.76 1.71 -6.74
N VAL A 376 -13.54 1.52 -5.67
CA VAL A 376 -13.20 2.01 -4.32
C VAL A 376 -11.90 1.39 -3.80
N HIS A 377 -11.73 0.08 -3.99
CA HIS A 377 -10.49 -0.62 -3.63
C HIS A 377 -9.27 0.00 -4.34
N LEU A 378 -9.36 0.20 -5.65
CA LEU A 378 -8.27 0.75 -6.46
C LEU A 378 -7.94 2.19 -6.10
N VAL A 379 -8.90 2.97 -5.56
CA VAL A 379 -8.59 4.28 -4.97
C VAL A 379 -7.59 4.14 -3.83
N GLY A 380 -7.83 3.23 -2.88
CA GLY A 380 -6.92 3.02 -1.76
C GLY A 380 -5.60 2.38 -2.16
N ALA A 381 -5.64 1.34 -3.00
CA ALA A 381 -4.44 0.67 -3.47
C ALA A 381 -3.51 1.63 -4.23
N TYR A 382 -4.05 2.52 -5.07
CA TYR A 382 -3.27 3.55 -5.78
C TYR A 382 -2.46 4.41 -4.81
N GLN A 383 -3.06 4.85 -3.70
CA GLN A 383 -2.37 5.66 -2.70
C GLN A 383 -1.26 4.86 -2.02
N VAL A 384 -1.51 3.62 -1.63
CA VAL A 384 -0.50 2.73 -1.03
C VAL A 384 0.75 2.61 -1.92
N TYR A 385 0.58 2.46 -3.24
CA TYR A 385 1.73 2.35 -4.16
C TYR A 385 2.37 3.70 -4.55
N CYS A 386 1.61 4.79 -4.64
CA CYS A 386 2.15 6.07 -5.09
C CYS A 386 2.84 6.88 -3.99
N GLN A 387 2.48 6.69 -2.72
CA GLN A 387 3.06 7.44 -1.60
C GLN A 387 4.60 7.30 -1.49
N PRO A 388 5.21 6.12 -1.64
CA PRO A 388 6.67 5.99 -1.65
C PRO A 388 7.36 6.80 -2.76
N LEU A 389 6.72 6.90 -3.93
CA LEU A 389 7.22 7.69 -5.05
C LEU A 389 7.11 9.20 -4.74
N PHE A 390 5.99 9.65 -4.19
CA PHE A 390 5.80 11.04 -3.78
C PHE A 390 6.81 11.45 -2.72
N ALA A 391 6.95 10.65 -1.66
CA ALA A 391 7.91 10.89 -0.60
C ALA A 391 9.36 10.96 -1.13
N PHE A 392 9.72 10.14 -2.13
CA PHE A 392 11.04 10.20 -2.75
C PHE A 392 11.30 11.54 -3.47
N VAL A 393 10.36 11.98 -4.32
CA VAL A 393 10.51 13.22 -5.08
C VAL A 393 10.51 14.43 -4.14
N GLU A 394 9.63 14.44 -3.15
CA GLU A 394 9.48 15.54 -2.19
C GLU A 394 10.70 15.67 -1.29
N ARG A 395 11.22 14.57 -0.71
CA ARG A 395 12.47 14.61 0.07
C ARG A 395 13.64 15.10 -0.77
N ARG A 396 13.67 14.79 -2.06
CA ARG A 396 14.71 15.28 -2.97
C ARG A 396 14.56 16.78 -3.25
N ALA A 397 13.33 17.26 -3.39
CA ALA A 397 13.02 18.68 -3.53
C ALA A 397 13.38 19.45 -2.25
N GLU A 398 13.01 18.97 -1.07
CA GLU A 398 13.33 19.59 0.22
C GLU A 398 14.84 19.73 0.44
N ARG A 399 15.63 18.71 0.07
CA ARG A 399 17.10 18.80 0.10
C ARG A 399 17.67 19.82 -0.89
N ARG A 400 16.99 20.02 -2.02
CA ARG A 400 17.42 20.95 -3.07
C ARG A 400 17.03 22.40 -2.76
N TRP A 401 15.94 22.60 -2.02
CA TRP A 401 15.40 23.88 -1.58
C TRP A 401 15.18 23.88 -0.06
N PRO A 402 16.25 23.97 0.75
CA PRO A 402 16.18 23.91 2.21
C PRO A 402 15.43 25.08 2.85
N ASN A 403 15.33 26.22 2.14
CA ASN A 403 14.66 27.43 2.62
C ASN A 403 13.14 27.46 2.30
N GLY A 404 12.58 26.34 1.83
CA GLY A 404 11.17 26.22 1.46
C GLY A 404 10.99 25.73 0.02
N LEU A 405 9.94 24.94 -0.20
CA LEU A 405 9.63 24.39 -1.52
C LEU A 405 9.21 25.49 -2.51
N PRO A 406 9.50 25.31 -3.81
CA PRO A 406 9.08 26.26 -4.84
C PRO A 406 7.58 26.56 -4.80
N GLY A 407 7.22 27.84 -4.87
CA GLY A 407 5.83 28.30 -4.78
C GLY A 407 5.31 28.51 -3.35
N GLY A 408 6.07 28.10 -2.32
CA GLY A 408 5.68 28.27 -0.92
C GLY A 408 4.49 27.40 -0.51
N ASP A 409 3.95 27.72 0.66
CA ASP A 409 2.75 27.08 1.20
C ASP A 409 1.55 28.01 1.02
N CYS A 410 0.48 27.48 0.42
CA CYS A 410 -0.81 28.13 0.36
C CYS A 410 -1.64 27.71 1.58
N ASP A 411 -2.09 28.68 2.36
CA ASP A 411 -3.00 28.44 3.48
C ASP A 411 -4.44 28.51 2.97
N LEU A 412 -5.12 27.36 2.85
CA LEU A 412 -6.55 27.30 2.53
C LEU A 412 -7.43 27.42 3.79
N GLY A 413 -6.88 27.93 4.90
CA GLY A 413 -7.57 28.18 6.17
C GLY A 413 -7.66 26.95 7.07
N TRP A 414 -7.97 25.78 6.50
CA TRP A 414 -8.07 24.52 7.26
C TRP A 414 -6.90 23.57 6.98
N ILE A 415 -6.14 23.80 5.90
CA ILE A 415 -5.02 22.97 5.47
C ILE A 415 -3.95 23.88 4.84
N LYS A 416 -2.70 23.72 5.27
CA LYS A 416 -1.53 24.28 4.56
C LYS A 416 -1.12 23.33 3.45
N VAL A 417 -1.16 23.79 2.21
CA VAL A 417 -0.85 23.00 1.02
C VAL A 417 0.38 23.59 0.33
N SER A 418 1.45 22.80 0.21
CA SER A 418 2.61 23.20 -0.59
C SER A 418 2.26 23.21 -2.08
N VAL A 419 2.49 24.36 -2.74
CA VAL A 419 2.20 24.51 -4.18
C VAL A 419 3.00 23.51 -5.02
N PHE A 420 4.24 23.24 -4.63
CA PHE A 420 5.07 22.22 -5.28
C PHE A 420 4.44 20.82 -5.21
N ARG A 421 4.00 20.40 -4.01
CA ARG A 421 3.40 19.08 -3.81
C ARG A 421 2.11 18.95 -4.63
N LEU A 422 1.25 19.96 -4.58
CA LEU A 422 0.02 20.00 -5.35
C LEU A 422 0.29 19.89 -6.86
N ALA A 423 1.20 20.71 -7.39
CA ALA A 423 1.51 20.76 -8.81
C ALA A 423 2.14 19.45 -9.32
N TRP A 424 3.16 18.93 -8.62
CA TRP A 424 3.86 17.71 -9.04
C TRP A 424 2.96 16.48 -8.92
N ARG A 425 2.26 16.29 -7.80
CA ARG A 425 1.37 15.13 -7.64
C ARG A 425 0.23 15.14 -8.68
N THR A 426 -0.34 16.32 -8.97
CA THR A 426 -1.34 16.47 -10.04
C THR A 426 -0.76 16.16 -11.41
N CYS A 427 0.45 16.65 -11.72
CA CYS A 427 1.15 16.34 -12.96
C CYS A 427 1.41 14.84 -13.11
N PHE A 428 1.86 14.17 -12.04
CA PHE A 428 2.07 12.73 -12.02
C PHE A 428 0.77 11.97 -12.37
N VAL A 429 -0.33 12.27 -11.68
CA VAL A 429 -1.63 11.63 -11.93
C VAL A 429 -2.08 11.87 -13.37
N ALA A 430 -1.96 13.10 -13.88
CA ALA A 430 -2.31 13.46 -15.25
C ALA A 430 -1.49 12.65 -16.28
N VAL A 431 -0.16 12.57 -16.10
CA VAL A 431 0.72 11.79 -16.97
C VAL A 431 0.34 10.30 -16.95
N THR A 432 0.15 9.71 -15.76
CA THR A 432 -0.25 8.29 -15.68
C THR A 432 -1.61 8.02 -16.33
N THR A 433 -2.54 8.97 -16.23
CA THR A 433 -3.87 8.86 -16.86
C THR A 433 -3.76 8.93 -18.38
N VAL A 434 -2.96 9.86 -18.92
CA VAL A 434 -2.72 9.98 -20.37
C VAL A 434 -2.06 8.70 -20.92
N VAL A 435 -1.07 8.14 -20.21
CA VAL A 435 -0.44 6.89 -20.62
C VAL A 435 -1.43 5.73 -20.59
N ALA A 436 -2.29 5.64 -19.57
CA ALA A 436 -3.37 4.65 -19.51
C ALA A 436 -4.33 4.73 -20.71
N MET A 437 -4.66 5.95 -21.17
CA MET A 437 -5.50 6.17 -22.35
C MET A 437 -4.80 5.76 -23.67
N LEU A 438 -3.48 5.85 -23.72
CA LEU A 438 -2.68 5.45 -24.88
C LEU A 438 -2.52 3.93 -25.00
N LEU A 439 -2.46 3.22 -23.87
CA LEU A 439 -2.19 1.77 -23.81
C LEU A 439 -3.14 1.05 -22.83
N PRO A 440 -4.45 0.94 -23.14
CA PRO A 440 -5.45 0.37 -22.23
C PRO A 440 -5.44 -1.17 -22.17
N PHE A 441 -4.29 -1.82 -22.37
CA PHE A 441 -4.15 -3.27 -22.42
C PHE A 441 -3.86 -3.84 -21.02
N PHE A 442 -4.94 -4.17 -20.29
CA PHE A 442 -4.83 -4.51 -18.87
C PHE A 442 -3.86 -5.65 -18.56
N ASN A 443 -4.05 -6.83 -19.17
CA ASN A 443 -3.19 -8.00 -18.92
C ASN A 443 -1.76 -7.78 -19.41
N ASP A 444 -1.57 -7.07 -20.52
CA ASP A 444 -0.23 -6.79 -21.04
C ASP A 444 0.57 -5.90 -20.09
N VAL A 445 -0.06 -4.83 -19.60
CA VAL A 445 0.55 -3.91 -18.62
C VAL A 445 0.89 -4.66 -17.35
N VAL A 446 -0.05 -5.45 -16.81
CA VAL A 446 0.14 -6.26 -15.61
C VAL A 446 1.26 -7.28 -15.80
N GLY A 447 1.30 -7.98 -16.93
CA GLY A 447 2.35 -8.95 -17.25
C GLY A 447 3.75 -8.32 -17.35
N ILE A 448 3.88 -7.14 -17.98
CA ILE A 448 5.14 -6.38 -18.02
C ILE A 448 5.57 -5.98 -16.61
N LEU A 449 4.63 -5.51 -15.77
CA LEU A 449 4.96 -5.10 -14.40
C LEU A 449 5.40 -6.27 -13.54
N GLY A 450 4.73 -7.42 -13.68
CA GLY A 450 5.16 -8.66 -13.04
C GLY A 450 6.54 -9.08 -13.48
N ALA A 451 6.81 -9.09 -14.79
CA ALA A 451 8.12 -9.46 -15.32
C ALA A 451 9.27 -8.53 -14.88
N LEU A 452 9.03 -7.21 -14.90
CA LEU A 452 10.03 -6.22 -14.50
C LEU A 452 10.20 -6.09 -12.99
N GLY A 453 9.15 -6.36 -12.20
CA GLY A 453 9.18 -6.23 -10.74
C GLY A 453 9.64 -7.50 -10.03
N PHE A 454 9.19 -8.67 -10.49
CA PHE A 454 9.33 -9.93 -9.77
C PHE A 454 10.78 -10.33 -9.52
N TRP A 455 11.59 -10.57 -10.56
CA TRP A 455 12.97 -10.97 -10.30
C TRP A 455 13.77 -9.91 -9.53
N PRO A 456 13.87 -8.64 -9.96
CA PRO A 456 14.77 -7.71 -9.29
C PRO A 456 14.30 -7.36 -7.87
N LEU A 457 13.03 -7.00 -7.69
CA LEU A 457 12.53 -6.43 -6.43
C LEU A 457 11.96 -7.48 -5.47
N THR A 458 11.35 -8.55 -5.98
CA THR A 458 10.83 -9.63 -5.13
C THR A 458 11.91 -10.66 -4.79
N VAL A 459 12.85 -10.94 -5.68
CA VAL A 459 13.78 -12.07 -5.48
C VAL A 459 15.24 -11.63 -5.31
N TYR A 460 15.82 -10.97 -6.31
CA TYR A 460 17.25 -10.66 -6.37
C TYR A 460 17.71 -9.76 -5.22
N PHE A 461 17.13 -8.58 -5.06
CA PHE A 461 17.55 -7.65 -4.02
C PHE A 461 17.33 -8.22 -2.61
N PRO A 462 16.19 -8.83 -2.26
CA PRO A 462 16.01 -9.47 -0.96
C PRO A 462 17.04 -10.57 -0.68
N VAL A 463 17.32 -11.43 -1.67
CA VAL A 463 18.32 -12.50 -1.55
C VAL A 463 19.73 -11.93 -1.33
N GLU A 464 20.15 -10.97 -2.16
CA GLU A 464 21.48 -10.37 -2.10
C GLU A 464 21.68 -9.56 -0.80
N MET A 465 20.66 -8.81 -0.39
CA MET A 465 20.67 -8.10 0.89
C MET A 465 20.80 -9.08 2.05
N TYR A 466 20.03 -10.17 2.05
CA TYR A 466 20.08 -11.17 3.11
C TYR A 466 21.43 -11.90 3.20
N ILE A 467 22.02 -12.28 2.05
CA ILE A 467 23.36 -12.87 1.98
C ILE A 467 24.39 -11.93 2.63
N THR A 468 24.30 -10.63 2.31
CA THR A 468 25.24 -9.63 2.82
C THR A 468 25.01 -9.34 4.29
N HIS A 469 23.75 -9.16 4.69
CA HIS A 469 23.32 -8.89 6.06
C HIS A 469 23.73 -10.01 7.02
N ARG A 470 23.51 -11.28 6.62
CA ARG A 470 23.87 -12.47 7.40
C ARG A 470 25.31 -12.94 7.19
N ARG A 471 26.09 -12.24 6.35
CA ARG A 471 27.48 -12.58 6.00
C ARG A 471 27.64 -14.05 5.56
N ILE A 472 26.71 -14.54 4.73
CA ILE A 472 26.71 -15.93 4.26
C ILE A 472 27.92 -16.15 3.35
N ARG A 473 28.77 -17.13 3.70
CA ARG A 473 29.95 -17.47 2.91
C ARG A 473 29.55 -18.03 1.54
N ARG A 474 30.23 -17.57 0.48
CA ARG A 474 30.04 -18.07 -0.88
C ARG A 474 30.26 -19.58 -0.94
N TRP A 475 29.53 -20.26 -1.83
CA TRP A 475 29.57 -21.71 -2.06
C TRP A 475 29.11 -22.59 -0.89
N THR A 476 28.54 -22.01 0.16
CA THR A 476 27.76 -22.80 1.13
C THR A 476 26.48 -23.30 0.47
N THR A 477 25.90 -24.40 0.97
CA THR A 477 24.64 -24.97 0.46
C THR A 477 23.52 -23.92 0.47
N THR A 478 23.42 -23.11 1.51
CA THR A 478 22.49 -21.99 1.61
C THR A 478 22.74 -20.94 0.52
N TRP A 479 24.00 -20.55 0.29
CA TRP A 479 24.33 -19.57 -0.75
C TRP A 479 23.98 -20.10 -2.14
N VAL A 480 24.33 -21.36 -2.44
CA VAL A 480 24.01 -22.00 -3.72
C VAL A 480 22.51 -22.09 -3.92
N GLY A 481 21.74 -22.49 -2.90
CA GLY A 481 20.28 -22.57 -2.97
C GLY A 481 19.62 -21.21 -3.22
N LEU A 482 20.09 -20.15 -2.55
CA LEU A 482 19.60 -18.78 -2.74
C LEU A 482 19.90 -18.25 -4.15
N GLN A 483 21.10 -18.51 -4.68
CA GLN A 483 21.47 -18.12 -6.04
C GLN A 483 20.71 -18.92 -7.10
N ALA A 484 20.51 -20.23 -6.88
CA ALA A 484 19.71 -21.07 -7.76
C ALA A 484 18.25 -20.59 -7.83
N LEU A 485 17.65 -20.25 -6.68
CA LEU A 485 16.31 -19.64 -6.62
C LEU A 485 16.26 -18.33 -7.42
N SER A 486 17.25 -17.44 -7.22
CA SER A 486 17.31 -16.16 -7.95
C SER A 486 17.44 -16.37 -9.46
N LEU A 487 18.30 -17.31 -9.90
CA LEU A 487 18.48 -17.64 -11.31
C LEU A 487 17.21 -18.23 -11.93
N ALA A 488 16.53 -19.15 -11.24
CA ALA A 488 15.27 -19.72 -11.73
C ALA A 488 14.20 -18.63 -11.91
N CYS A 489 14.07 -17.72 -10.94
CA CYS A 489 13.12 -16.60 -11.02
C CYS A 489 13.50 -15.57 -12.10
N LEU A 490 14.79 -15.41 -12.40
CA LEU A 490 15.26 -14.57 -13.51
C LEU A 490 14.76 -15.13 -14.85
N LEU A 491 14.92 -16.43 -15.07
CA LEU A 491 14.48 -17.08 -16.31
C LEU A 491 12.96 -16.96 -16.48
N VAL A 492 12.19 -17.15 -15.41
CA VAL A 492 10.73 -16.94 -15.42
C VAL A 492 10.37 -15.50 -15.78
N SER A 493 11.06 -14.51 -15.18
CA SER A 493 10.81 -13.09 -15.45
C SER A 493 11.17 -12.68 -16.87
N LEU A 494 12.28 -13.19 -17.42
CA LEU A 494 12.67 -12.95 -18.81
C LEU A 494 11.65 -13.56 -19.78
N ALA A 495 11.19 -14.78 -19.50
CA ALA A 495 10.18 -15.43 -20.32
C ALA A 495 8.85 -14.64 -20.27
N ALA A 496 8.42 -14.22 -19.08
CA ALA A 496 7.23 -13.38 -18.91
C ALA A 496 7.35 -12.05 -19.66
N ALA A 497 8.51 -11.38 -19.61
CA ALA A 497 8.75 -10.14 -20.33
C ALA A 497 8.59 -10.33 -21.85
N VAL A 498 9.14 -11.41 -22.41
CA VAL A 498 8.98 -11.74 -23.84
C VAL A 498 7.52 -11.96 -24.19
N GLY A 499 6.78 -12.71 -23.37
CA GLY A 499 5.35 -12.96 -23.57
C GLY A 499 4.51 -11.68 -23.57
N SER A 500 4.68 -10.83 -22.56
CA SER A 500 3.90 -9.60 -22.44
C SER A 500 4.27 -8.54 -23.48
N ILE A 501 5.55 -8.41 -23.86
CA ILE A 501 5.95 -7.52 -24.96
C ILE A 501 5.36 -8.01 -26.29
N ALA A 502 5.37 -9.31 -26.54
CA ALA A 502 4.73 -9.88 -27.72
C ALA A 502 3.22 -9.63 -27.72
N GLY A 503 2.55 -9.72 -26.57
CA GLY A 503 1.14 -9.33 -26.37
C GLY A 503 0.88 -7.89 -26.81
N VAL A 504 1.60 -6.92 -26.22
CA VAL A 504 1.47 -5.50 -26.56
C VAL A 504 1.67 -5.25 -28.06
N LEU A 505 2.69 -5.85 -28.66
CA LEU A 505 2.99 -5.67 -30.08
C LEU A 505 1.91 -6.25 -31.00
N LEU A 506 1.18 -7.28 -30.56
CA LEU A 506 0.05 -7.82 -31.29
C LEU A 506 -1.18 -6.93 -31.14
N ASP A 507 -1.49 -6.48 -29.93
CA ASP A 507 -2.64 -5.63 -29.63
C ASP A 507 -2.51 -4.23 -30.27
N LEU A 508 -1.29 -3.70 -30.36
CA LEU A 508 -1.02 -2.43 -31.04
C LEU A 508 -1.28 -2.47 -32.56
N LYS A 509 -1.33 -3.64 -33.20
CA LYS A 509 -1.63 -3.73 -34.65
C LYS A 509 -3.09 -3.43 -34.97
N SER A 510 -4.00 -3.68 -34.04
CA SER A 510 -5.44 -3.46 -34.21
C SER A 510 -5.93 -2.21 -33.47
N TYR A 511 -5.17 -1.70 -32.50
CA TYR A 511 -5.59 -0.59 -31.66
C TYR A 511 -5.51 0.79 -32.35
N ARG A 512 -6.53 1.62 -32.12
CA ARG A 512 -6.55 3.04 -32.49
C ARG A 512 -6.52 3.91 -31.22
N PRO A 513 -5.46 4.71 -31.00
CA PRO A 513 -5.34 5.56 -29.82
C PRO A 513 -6.56 6.46 -29.61
N PHE A 514 -6.96 6.61 -28.34
CA PHE A 514 -8.07 7.47 -27.90
C PHE A 514 -9.46 7.14 -28.46
N ARG A 515 -9.62 6.03 -29.19
CA ARG A 515 -10.92 5.53 -29.68
C ARG A 515 -11.30 4.18 -29.08
N SER A 516 -10.83 3.91 -27.87
CA SER A 516 -11.20 2.72 -27.09
C SER A 516 -12.69 2.79 -26.73
N THR A 517 -13.51 2.11 -27.53
CA THR A 517 -14.91 1.82 -27.26
C THR A 517 -15.05 0.30 -27.12
N TYR A 518 -15.62 -0.14 -26.01
CA TYR A 518 -15.92 -1.56 -25.74
C TYR A 518 -17.30 -1.99 -26.24
#